data_AF-A0A7V2T129-F1
#
_entry.id   AF-A0A7V2T129-F1
#
_cell.length_a   1.000
_cell.length_b   1.000
_cell.length_c   1.000
_cell.angle_alpha   90.00
_cell.angle_beta   90.00
_cell.angle_gamma   90.00
#
_symmetry.space_group_name_H-M   'P 1'
#
loop_
_entity.id
_entity.type
_entity.pdbx_description
1 polymer ?
#
loop_
_entity_poly.entity_id
_entity_poly.type
_entity_poly.pdbx_seq_one_letter_code
_entity_poly.pdbx_strand_id
1 'polypeptide(L)'
;MLKQLEIFAIAMMFVLITAIILIIYTMQRGQEFKAHQGMIQESAVHGAAYAIKLQLTNKHRHVRLFLDEYEKLVTHLIMFPTDTKTAHDIKTRLQQRFTDFFTFTVTNQEGVPLLSDFDGLVGKACMVDLQHYFKLIKRKERVLNKVFVHPQPYHYHYDIMAPLYSSSSGAHIFFASFDLRDITDVLRTHEIPGQKLMLVKRSDPMLIEVNRLGARDKLASHEPRLSVEEQRSIRVYENIPDTDWRLVNIPDTDFEKHYLRRLWKEAAIIVSIVTLALLLLIFVSVRYFNGTDNQ
;
A
#
# COMPACT_ATOMS: atom_id res chain seq x y z
N MET A 1 -57.84 36.10 2.37
CA MET A 1 -56.44 36.60 2.27
C MET A 1 -55.60 36.27 3.51
N LEU A 2 -56.00 36.66 4.74
CA LEU A 2 -55.18 36.46 5.95
C LEU A 2 -54.69 35.00 6.15
N LYS A 3 -55.60 34.02 6.04
CA LYS A 3 -55.28 32.59 6.19
C LYS A 3 -54.28 32.04 5.15
N GLN A 4 -54.30 32.55 3.92
CA GLN A 4 -53.37 32.12 2.88
C GLN A 4 -51.95 32.65 3.15
N LEU A 5 -51.86 33.87 3.70
CA LEU A 5 -50.59 34.47 4.13
C LEU A 5 -49.99 33.69 5.30
N GLU A 6 -50.81 33.26 6.27
CA GLU A 6 -50.41 32.44 7.41
C GLU A 6 -49.86 31.08 6.97
N ILE A 7 -50.57 30.37 6.09
CA ILE A 7 -50.12 29.06 5.55
C ILE A 7 -48.78 29.20 4.82
N PHE A 8 -48.64 30.25 3.99
CA PHE A 8 -47.39 30.51 3.27
C PHE A 8 -46.24 30.80 4.23
N ALA A 9 -46.47 31.63 5.26
CA ALA A 9 -45.46 31.96 6.26
C ALA A 9 -44.99 30.72 7.04
N ILE A 10 -45.92 29.84 7.45
CA ILE A 10 -45.59 28.58 8.14
C ILE A 10 -44.76 27.66 7.24
N ALA A 11 -45.14 27.50 5.97
CA ALA A 11 -44.39 26.67 5.02
C ALA A 11 -42.99 27.22 4.76
N MET A 12 -42.85 28.54 4.60
CA MET A 12 -41.55 29.19 4.42
C MET A 12 -40.66 29.02 5.66
N MET A 13 -41.24 29.15 6.87
CA MET A 13 -40.53 28.89 8.12
C MET A 13 -40.07 27.43 8.22
N PHE A 14 -40.89 26.47 7.79
CA PHE A 14 -40.51 25.06 7.76
C PHE A 14 -39.34 24.77 6.80
N VAL A 15 -39.38 25.34 5.58
CA VAL A 15 -38.26 25.24 4.62
C VAL A 15 -36.99 25.85 5.22
N LEU A 16 -37.11 27.02 5.84
CA LEU A 16 -35.97 27.71 6.46
C LEU A 16 -35.34 26.87 7.57
N ILE A 17 -36.15 26.34 8.49
CA ILE A 17 -35.67 25.47 9.58
C ILE A 17 -34.99 24.22 9.02
N THR A 18 -35.60 23.58 8.02
CA THR A 18 -35.04 22.41 7.36
C THR A 18 -33.69 22.71 6.71
N ALA A 19 -33.58 23.84 6.01
CA ALA A 19 -32.34 24.27 5.39
C ALA A 19 -31.24 24.53 6.43
N ILE A 20 -31.57 25.20 7.54
CA ILE A 20 -30.63 25.45 8.65
C ILE A 20 -30.13 24.12 9.24
N ILE A 21 -31.04 23.19 9.54
CA ILE A 21 -30.68 21.87 10.08
C ILE A 21 -29.75 21.12 9.11
N LEU A 22 -30.06 21.12 7.81
CA LEU A 22 -29.24 20.44 6.80
C LEU A 22 -27.86 21.09 6.61
N ILE A 23 -27.77 22.42 6.69
CA ILE A 23 -26.49 23.14 6.67
C ILE A 23 -25.64 22.72 7.87
N ILE A 24 -26.20 22.74 9.08
CA ILE A 24 -25.49 22.34 10.30
C ILE A 24 -25.04 20.88 10.21
N TYR A 25 -25.93 19.98 9.80
CA TYR A 25 -25.62 18.57 9.61
C TYR A 25 -24.51 18.34 8.58
N THR A 26 -24.56 19.04 7.44
CA THR A 26 -23.54 18.94 6.38
C THR A 26 -22.19 19.44 6.85
N MET A 27 -22.17 20.55 7.59
CA MET A 27 -20.95 21.09 8.21
C MET A 27 -20.37 20.12 9.23
N GLN A 28 -21.19 19.57 10.11
CA GLN A 28 -20.77 18.59 11.11
C GLN A 28 -20.19 17.34 10.45
N ARG A 29 -20.85 16.78 9.43
CA ARG A 29 -20.32 15.64 8.68
C ARG A 29 -19.00 15.93 7.97
N GLY A 30 -18.85 17.15 7.43
CA GLY A 30 -17.58 17.58 6.83
C GLY A 30 -16.45 17.67 7.87
N GLN A 31 -16.75 18.17 9.07
CA GLN A 31 -15.81 18.22 10.19
C GLN A 31 -15.46 16.83 10.72
N GLU A 32 -16.45 15.97 10.93
CA GLU A 32 -16.26 14.59 11.36
C GLU A 32 -15.38 13.82 10.36
N PHE A 33 -15.64 13.96 9.06
CA PHE A 33 -14.81 13.35 8.02
C PHE A 33 -13.34 13.75 8.19
N LYS A 34 -13.06 15.05 8.36
CA LYS A 34 -11.71 15.58 8.55
C LYS A 34 -11.07 15.13 9.87
N ALA A 35 -11.84 15.15 10.95
CA ALA A 35 -11.36 14.76 12.28
C ALA A 35 -10.95 13.28 12.33
N HIS A 36 -11.67 12.40 11.64
CA HIS A 36 -11.38 10.97 11.63
C HIS A 36 -10.32 10.56 10.61
N GLN A 37 -10.00 11.39 9.62
CA GLN A 37 -8.97 11.06 8.62
C GLN A 37 -7.63 10.68 9.27
N GLY A 38 -7.20 11.39 10.32
CA GLY A 38 -5.92 11.10 10.99
C GLY A 38 -5.86 9.68 11.57
N MET A 39 -6.84 9.33 12.40
CA MET A 39 -6.92 7.98 13.01
C MET A 39 -7.04 6.87 11.95
N ILE A 40 -7.80 7.15 10.89
CA ILE A 40 -7.98 6.24 9.76
C ILE A 40 -6.64 6.02 9.02
N GLN A 41 -5.88 7.09 8.78
CA GLN A 41 -4.54 7.01 8.17
C GLN A 41 -3.57 6.23 9.04
N GLU A 42 -3.53 6.50 10.35
CA GLU A 42 -2.72 5.79 11.33
C GLU A 42 -3.02 4.29 11.33
N SER A 43 -4.30 3.91 11.41
CA SER A 43 -4.70 2.51 11.39
C SER A 43 -4.34 1.81 10.07
N ALA A 44 -4.50 2.50 8.93
CA ALA A 44 -4.16 1.94 7.62
C ALA A 44 -2.65 1.73 7.47
N VAL A 45 -1.83 2.72 7.84
CA VAL A 45 -0.37 2.62 7.82
C VAL A 45 0.10 1.53 8.78
N HIS A 46 -0.38 1.54 10.02
CA HIS A 46 0.05 0.56 11.01
C HIS A 46 -0.31 -0.87 10.62
N GLY A 47 -1.56 -1.10 10.16
CA GLY A 47 -2.01 -2.40 9.71
C GLY A 47 -1.19 -2.94 8.53
N ALA A 48 -0.96 -2.09 7.51
CA ALA A 48 -0.17 -2.47 6.35
C ALA A 48 1.32 -2.68 6.68
N ALA A 49 1.93 -1.82 7.49
CA ALA A 49 3.32 -1.96 7.93
C ALA A 49 3.52 -3.25 8.72
N TYR A 50 2.60 -3.57 9.63
CA TYR A 50 2.59 -4.82 10.38
C TYR A 50 2.46 -6.04 9.44
N ALA A 51 1.53 -5.99 8.49
CA ALA A 51 1.32 -7.08 7.53
C ALA A 51 2.56 -7.33 6.66
N ILE A 52 3.21 -6.27 6.15
CA ILE A 52 4.46 -6.39 5.39
C ILE A 52 5.57 -6.97 6.27
N LYS A 53 5.74 -6.46 7.48
CA LYS A 53 6.74 -6.98 8.43
C LYS A 53 6.53 -8.47 8.69
N LEU A 54 5.28 -8.89 8.90
CA LEU A 54 4.94 -10.29 9.14
C LEU A 54 5.24 -11.16 7.91
N GLN A 55 4.92 -10.69 6.70
CA GLN A 55 5.27 -11.38 5.46
C GLN A 55 6.78 -11.56 5.32
N LEU A 56 7.58 -10.51 5.51
CA LEU A 56 9.04 -10.58 5.43
C LEU A 56 9.62 -11.52 6.50
N THR A 57 9.14 -11.43 7.73
CA THR A 57 9.57 -12.31 8.84
C THR A 57 9.29 -13.77 8.50
N ASN A 58 8.09 -14.07 7.96
CA ASN A 58 7.75 -15.41 7.51
C ASN A 58 8.64 -15.83 6.34
N LYS A 59 8.94 -14.93 5.40
CA LYS A 59 9.83 -15.19 4.27
C LYS A 59 11.21 -15.64 4.71
N HIS A 60 11.85 -14.86 5.59
CA HIS A 60 13.14 -15.23 6.20
C HIS A 60 13.09 -16.60 6.88
N ARG A 61 12.05 -16.85 7.67
CA ARG A 61 11.87 -18.14 8.34
C ARG A 61 11.73 -19.29 7.36
N HIS A 62 10.92 -19.14 6.32
CA HIS A 62 10.70 -20.19 5.33
C HIS A 62 11.93 -20.45 4.45
N VAL A 63 12.69 -19.41 4.09
CA VAL A 63 13.98 -19.58 3.39
C VAL A 63 14.96 -20.34 4.27
N ARG A 64 15.02 -20.02 5.57
CA ARG A 64 15.88 -20.77 6.50
C ARG A 64 15.46 -22.23 6.64
N LEU A 65 14.17 -22.50 6.83
CA LEU A 65 13.66 -23.87 6.90
C LEU A 65 13.92 -24.65 5.61
N PHE A 66 13.83 -23.99 4.45
CA PHE A 66 14.20 -24.59 3.17
C PHE A 66 15.68 -25.01 3.16
N LEU A 67 16.57 -24.17 3.67
CA LEU A 67 18.00 -24.50 3.75
C LEU A 67 18.29 -25.63 4.73
N ASP A 68 17.60 -25.67 5.86
CA ASP A 68 17.73 -26.77 6.83
C ASP A 68 17.24 -28.10 6.22
N GLU A 69 16.15 -28.07 5.45
CA GLU A 69 15.54 -29.25 4.81
C GLU A 69 16.38 -29.78 3.63
N TYR A 70 16.96 -28.87 2.83
CA TYR A 70 17.69 -29.19 1.61
C TYR A 70 19.20 -28.94 1.71
N GLU A 71 19.76 -28.96 2.92
CA GLU A 71 21.17 -28.66 3.19
C GLU A 71 22.10 -29.40 2.24
N LYS A 72 21.96 -30.73 2.16
CA LYS A 72 22.81 -31.58 1.30
C LYS A 72 22.78 -31.16 -0.17
N LEU A 73 21.62 -30.78 -0.67
CA LEU A 73 21.43 -30.37 -2.07
C LEU A 73 22.12 -29.03 -2.34
N VAL A 74 21.98 -28.09 -1.40
CA VAL A 74 22.63 -26.78 -1.49
C VAL A 74 24.14 -26.89 -1.32
N THR A 75 24.63 -27.71 -0.39
CA THR A 75 26.06 -28.00 -0.24
C THR A 75 26.64 -28.67 -1.47
N HIS A 76 25.91 -29.60 -2.10
CA HIS A 76 26.32 -30.21 -3.36
C HIS A 76 26.48 -29.15 -4.46
N LEU A 77 25.53 -28.21 -4.57
CA LEU A 77 25.65 -27.10 -5.53
C LEU A 77 26.87 -26.21 -5.26
N ILE A 78 27.18 -25.95 -3.99
CA ILE A 78 28.36 -25.16 -3.62
C ILE A 78 29.66 -25.88 -4.06
N MET A 79 29.72 -27.20 -3.91
CA MET A 79 30.88 -28.01 -4.33
C MET A 79 30.97 -28.18 -5.85
N PHE A 80 29.82 -28.26 -6.52
CA PHE A 80 29.70 -28.49 -7.96
C PHE A 80 28.80 -27.42 -8.60
N PRO A 81 29.27 -26.16 -8.71
CA PRO A 81 28.44 -25.03 -9.14
C PRO A 81 27.99 -25.11 -10.61
N THR A 82 28.66 -25.94 -11.43
CA THR A 82 28.29 -26.22 -12.82
C THR A 82 27.26 -27.35 -12.97
N ASP A 83 26.84 -27.98 -11.87
CA ASP A 83 25.80 -29.01 -11.88
C ASP A 83 24.40 -28.37 -12.06
N THR A 84 24.03 -28.19 -13.32
CA THR A 84 22.75 -27.60 -13.72
C THR A 84 21.54 -28.41 -13.25
N LYS A 85 21.69 -29.73 -13.05
CA LYS A 85 20.62 -30.57 -12.52
C LYS A 85 20.33 -30.20 -11.07
N THR A 86 21.37 -30.10 -10.24
CA THR A 86 21.20 -29.67 -8.83
C THR A 86 20.61 -28.26 -8.74
N ALA A 87 21.07 -27.32 -9.57
CA ALA A 87 20.51 -25.97 -9.62
C ALA A 87 19.02 -25.97 -10.01
N HIS A 88 18.64 -26.73 -11.03
CA HIS A 88 17.25 -26.89 -11.47
C HIS A 88 16.36 -27.52 -10.39
N ASP A 89 16.88 -28.52 -9.69
CA ASP A 89 16.23 -29.21 -8.59
C ASP A 89 15.93 -28.28 -7.41
N ILE A 90 16.87 -27.39 -7.05
CA ILE A 90 16.66 -26.36 -6.02
C ILE A 90 15.62 -25.35 -6.51
N LYS A 91 15.75 -24.85 -7.75
CA LYS A 91 14.82 -23.89 -8.36
C LYS A 91 13.38 -24.41 -8.31
N THR A 92 13.16 -25.65 -8.72
CA THR A 92 11.85 -26.29 -8.76
C THR A 92 11.21 -26.35 -7.37
N ARG A 93 11.99 -26.73 -6.35
CA ARG A 93 11.50 -26.81 -4.97
C ARG A 93 11.18 -25.44 -4.38
N LEU A 94 11.96 -24.40 -4.72
CA LEU A 94 11.65 -23.02 -4.34
C LEU A 94 10.35 -22.55 -5.00
N GLN A 95 10.16 -22.81 -6.30
CA GLN A 95 8.93 -22.48 -7.01
C GLN A 95 7.70 -23.18 -6.45
N GLN A 96 7.85 -24.43 -6.00
CA GLN A 96 6.77 -25.18 -5.34
C GLN A 96 6.40 -24.59 -3.97
N ARG A 97 7.37 -24.01 -3.25
CA ARG A 97 7.17 -23.45 -1.90
C ARG A 97 6.74 -21.99 -1.89
N PHE A 98 7.18 -21.22 -2.88
CA PHE A 98 7.01 -19.77 -2.95
C PHE A 98 6.46 -19.40 -4.33
N THR A 99 5.20 -18.97 -4.38
CA THR A 99 4.50 -18.62 -5.62
C THR A 99 5.03 -17.36 -6.31
N ASP A 100 5.77 -16.55 -5.57
CA ASP A 100 6.41 -15.28 -5.93
C ASP A 100 7.93 -15.40 -6.08
N PHE A 101 8.47 -16.62 -6.04
CA PHE A 101 9.90 -16.84 -6.26
C PHE A 101 10.30 -16.51 -7.69
N PHE A 102 11.37 -15.71 -7.81
CA PHE A 102 11.94 -15.31 -9.08
C PHE A 102 13.20 -16.13 -9.41
N THR A 103 14.21 -16.07 -8.54
CA THR A 103 15.50 -16.74 -8.76
C THR A 103 16.28 -16.92 -7.45
N PHE A 104 17.37 -17.69 -7.48
CA PHE A 104 18.23 -17.91 -6.31
C PHE A 104 19.69 -18.02 -6.71
N THR A 105 20.61 -17.65 -5.82
CA THR A 105 22.05 -17.92 -5.95
C THR A 105 22.65 -18.42 -4.64
N VAL A 106 23.86 -18.96 -4.73
CA VAL A 106 24.72 -19.26 -3.60
C VAL A 106 26.08 -18.61 -3.81
N THR A 107 26.75 -18.18 -2.74
CA THR A 107 28.09 -17.59 -2.85
C THR A 107 29.19 -18.58 -2.53
N ASN A 108 30.38 -18.32 -3.03
CA ASN A 108 31.62 -18.90 -2.52
C ASN A 108 32.02 -18.29 -1.16
N GLN A 109 33.21 -18.65 -0.67
CA GLN A 109 33.78 -18.20 0.60
C GLN A 109 34.25 -16.74 0.59
N GLU A 110 34.19 -16.07 -0.56
CA GLU A 110 34.53 -14.67 -0.78
C GLU A 110 33.26 -13.81 -0.95
N GLY A 111 32.08 -14.41 -0.86
CA GLY A 111 30.80 -13.72 -1.06
C GLY A 111 30.52 -13.40 -2.54
N VAL A 112 31.16 -14.13 -3.46
CA VAL A 112 30.93 -14.02 -4.92
C VAL A 112 29.88 -15.07 -5.33
N PRO A 113 28.84 -14.69 -6.08
CA PRO A 113 27.85 -15.63 -6.61
C PRO A 113 28.49 -16.75 -7.46
N LEU A 114 28.08 -18.00 -7.22
CA LEU A 114 28.59 -19.19 -7.91
C LEU A 114 27.81 -19.53 -9.18
N LEU A 115 26.54 -19.15 -9.26
CA LEU A 115 25.74 -19.35 -10.46
C LEU A 115 25.94 -18.15 -11.40
N SER A 116 26.40 -18.40 -12.63
CA SER A 116 26.74 -17.37 -13.63
C SER A 116 25.58 -17.03 -14.57
N ASP A 117 24.60 -17.92 -14.73
CA ASP A 117 23.48 -17.80 -15.69
C ASP A 117 22.29 -16.99 -15.17
N PHE A 118 22.55 -15.94 -14.39
CA PHE A 118 21.55 -14.91 -14.13
C PHE A 118 21.59 -13.90 -15.26
N ASP A 119 20.90 -14.14 -16.38
CA ASP A 119 20.64 -13.26 -17.55
C ASP A 119 20.87 -11.73 -17.37
N GLY A 120 22.09 -11.28 -17.03
CA GLY A 120 22.36 -9.94 -16.52
C GLY A 120 21.59 -9.50 -15.25
N LEU A 121 20.96 -10.40 -14.49
CA LEU A 121 20.00 -10.06 -13.41
C LEU A 121 20.68 -9.64 -12.08
N VAL A 122 21.93 -10.07 -11.84
CA VAL A 122 22.69 -9.63 -10.65
C VAL A 122 23.36 -8.29 -10.98
N GLY A 123 22.60 -7.21 -10.79
CA GLY A 123 23.10 -5.85 -10.97
C GLY A 123 24.11 -5.43 -9.89
N LYS A 124 24.79 -4.29 -10.13
CA LYS A 124 25.75 -3.69 -9.18
C LYS A 124 25.18 -3.51 -7.77
N ALA A 125 23.88 -3.20 -7.66
CA ALA A 125 23.20 -3.03 -6.38
C ALA A 125 23.16 -4.34 -5.56
N CYS A 126 22.85 -5.47 -6.21
CA CYS A 126 22.82 -6.79 -5.58
C CYS A 126 24.21 -7.19 -5.09
N MET A 127 25.26 -6.97 -5.90
CA MET A 127 26.64 -7.26 -5.50
C MET A 127 27.10 -6.45 -4.28
N VAL A 128 26.69 -5.17 -4.19
CA VAL A 128 27.00 -4.33 -3.03
C VAL A 128 26.30 -4.86 -1.77
N ASP A 129 25.04 -5.27 -1.87
CA ASP A 129 24.28 -5.80 -0.72
C ASP A 129 24.83 -7.16 -0.25
N LEU A 130 25.13 -8.07 -1.18
CA LEU A 130 25.78 -9.35 -0.89
C LEU A 130 27.11 -9.15 -0.14
N GLN A 131 27.96 -8.23 -0.62
CA GLN A 131 29.25 -7.94 0.02
C GLN A 131 29.08 -7.29 1.39
N HIS A 132 28.07 -6.45 1.58
CA HIS A 132 27.74 -5.89 2.88
C HIS A 132 27.27 -6.97 3.85
N TYR A 133 26.32 -7.81 3.45
CA TYR A 133 25.81 -8.92 4.26
C TYR A 133 26.92 -9.92 4.61
N PHE A 134 27.78 -10.24 3.65
CA PHE A 134 28.92 -11.13 3.84
C PHE A 134 29.88 -10.67 4.94
N LYS A 135 30.12 -9.36 5.04
CA LYS A 135 30.95 -8.78 6.12
C LYS A 135 30.30 -8.95 7.50
N LEU A 136 28.98 -8.82 7.58
CA LEU A 136 28.25 -8.96 8.84
C LEU A 136 28.25 -10.42 9.33
N ILE A 137 28.01 -11.39 8.44
CA ILE A 137 28.02 -12.81 8.83
C ILE A 137 29.42 -13.28 9.26
N LYS A 138 30.50 -12.72 8.66
CA LYS A 138 31.89 -13.01 9.07
C LYS A 138 32.20 -12.54 10.48
N ARG A 139 31.52 -11.48 10.95
CA ARG A 139 31.61 -10.99 12.33
C ARG A 139 30.78 -11.81 13.32
N LYS A 140 30.11 -12.88 12.86
CA LYS A 140 29.17 -13.72 13.63
C LYS A 140 28.01 -12.91 14.23
N GLU A 141 27.68 -11.76 13.63
CA GLU A 141 26.51 -10.99 14.01
C GLU A 141 25.27 -11.70 13.48
N ARG A 142 24.27 -11.94 14.34
CA ARG A 142 22.96 -12.45 13.89
C ARG A 142 22.19 -11.30 13.26
N VAL A 143 22.36 -11.13 11.96
CA VAL A 143 21.72 -10.05 11.19
C VAL A 143 20.86 -10.61 10.06
N LEU A 144 19.73 -9.94 9.83
CA LEU A 144 18.96 -10.07 8.60
C LEU A 144 19.58 -9.15 7.54
N ASN A 145 19.47 -9.52 6.26
CA ASN A 145 19.82 -8.56 5.21
C ASN A 145 18.79 -7.43 5.20
N LYS A 146 19.25 -6.23 4.82
CA LYS A 146 18.38 -5.07 4.73
C LYS A 146 17.54 -5.20 3.45
N VAL A 147 16.24 -5.39 3.59
CA VAL A 147 15.37 -5.57 2.42
C VAL A 147 15.09 -4.23 1.73
N PHE A 148 15.25 -4.18 0.41
CA PHE A 148 14.81 -3.09 -0.45
C PHE A 148 14.57 -3.59 -1.87
N VAL A 149 13.97 -2.75 -2.74
CA VAL A 149 13.71 -3.14 -4.13
C VAL A 149 14.97 -2.91 -4.97
N HIS A 150 15.38 -3.95 -5.68
CA HIS A 150 16.53 -3.90 -6.56
C HIS A 150 16.13 -3.29 -7.91
N PRO A 151 16.86 -2.25 -8.38
CA PRO A 151 16.55 -1.60 -9.64
C PRO A 151 17.07 -2.44 -10.79
N GLN A 152 16.20 -3.30 -11.30
CA GLN A 152 16.46 -4.04 -12.52
C GLN A 152 15.38 -3.70 -13.56
N PRO A 153 15.76 -3.34 -14.80
CA PRO A 153 14.78 -3.04 -15.85
C PRO A 153 13.77 -4.19 -15.98
N TYR A 154 12.48 -3.84 -15.85
CA TYR A 154 11.32 -4.74 -16.01
C TYR A 154 11.19 -5.90 -15.01
N HIS A 155 12.10 -6.03 -14.03
CA HIS A 155 12.12 -7.13 -13.05
C HIS A 155 12.46 -6.63 -11.64
N TYR A 156 11.64 -5.74 -11.11
CA TYR A 156 11.78 -5.28 -9.73
C TYR A 156 11.47 -6.40 -8.74
N HIS A 157 12.43 -6.69 -7.86
CA HIS A 157 12.36 -7.75 -6.87
C HIS A 157 12.98 -7.29 -5.56
N TYR A 158 12.78 -8.08 -4.51
CA TYR A 158 13.49 -7.96 -3.25
C TYR A 158 14.14 -9.29 -2.89
N ASP A 159 15.20 -9.22 -2.10
CA ASP A 159 16.01 -10.38 -1.79
C ASP A 159 15.95 -10.77 -0.32
N ILE A 160 15.95 -12.07 -0.08
CA ILE A 160 16.12 -12.68 1.23
C ILE A 160 17.44 -13.45 1.21
N MET A 161 18.33 -13.07 2.11
CA MET A 161 19.61 -13.73 2.31
C MET A 161 19.60 -14.52 3.60
N ALA A 162 20.25 -15.67 3.57
CA ALA A 162 20.44 -16.52 4.74
C ALA A 162 21.88 -17.06 4.76
N PRO A 163 22.53 -17.08 5.93
CA PRO A 163 23.87 -17.63 6.04
C PRO A 163 23.81 -19.16 6.02
N LEU A 164 24.78 -19.75 5.34
CA LEU A 164 25.06 -21.18 5.39
C LEU A 164 26.43 -21.35 6.04
N TYR A 165 26.48 -22.12 7.12
CA TYR A 165 27.73 -22.43 7.80
C TYR A 165 28.06 -23.89 7.55
N SER A 166 29.13 -24.13 6.80
CA SER A 166 29.68 -25.46 6.64
C SER A 166 30.94 -25.59 7.49
N SER A 167 31.00 -26.64 8.30
CA SER A 167 32.17 -26.94 9.14
C SER A 167 33.45 -27.17 8.33
N SER A 168 33.35 -27.54 7.04
CA SER A 168 34.49 -27.78 6.15
C SER A 168 34.74 -26.65 5.15
N SER A 169 33.71 -25.87 4.80
CA SER A 169 33.79 -24.87 3.72
C SER A 169 33.48 -23.44 4.15
N GLY A 170 33.43 -23.13 5.44
CA GLY A 170 33.29 -21.76 5.92
C GLY A 170 31.88 -21.17 5.70
N ALA A 171 31.80 -19.83 5.70
CA ALA A 171 30.54 -19.11 5.59
C ALA A 171 30.18 -18.84 4.12
N HIS A 172 29.01 -19.30 3.71
CA HIS A 172 28.39 -19.03 2.42
C HIS A 172 27.10 -18.24 2.62
N ILE A 173 26.61 -17.60 1.57
CA ILE A 173 25.29 -16.97 1.55
C ILE A 173 24.42 -17.73 0.57
N PHE A 174 23.25 -18.12 1.03
CA PHE A 174 22.12 -18.44 0.17
C PHE A 174 21.27 -17.20 -0.03
N PHE A 175 20.83 -17.00 -1.25
CA PHE A 175 20.13 -15.82 -1.69
C PHE A 175 18.92 -16.25 -2.51
N ALA A 176 17.75 -15.70 -2.22
CA ALA A 176 16.54 -15.90 -3.02
C ALA A 176 15.84 -14.57 -3.27
N SER A 177 15.50 -14.33 -4.54
CA SER A 177 14.77 -13.15 -5.00
C SER A 177 13.29 -13.45 -5.16
N PHE A 178 12.46 -12.48 -4.80
CA PHE A 178 11.00 -12.57 -4.85
C PHE A 178 10.40 -11.38 -5.58
N ASP A 179 9.33 -11.64 -6.34
CA ASP A 179 8.49 -10.60 -6.91
C ASP A 179 7.78 -9.81 -5.81
N LEU A 180 7.41 -8.56 -6.10
CA LEU A 180 6.74 -7.66 -5.14
C LEU A 180 5.22 -7.89 -5.01
N ARG A 181 4.71 -9.04 -5.45
CA ARG A 181 3.26 -9.32 -5.53
C ARG A 181 2.60 -9.34 -4.16
N ASP A 182 3.21 -10.03 -3.20
CA ASP A 182 2.72 -10.12 -1.82
C ASP A 182 2.65 -8.74 -1.14
N ILE A 183 3.68 -7.91 -1.32
CA ILE A 183 3.74 -6.54 -0.83
C ILE A 183 2.67 -5.67 -1.49
N THR A 184 2.53 -5.76 -2.82
CA THR A 184 1.52 -5.00 -3.58
C THR A 184 0.10 -5.37 -3.12
N ASP A 185 -0.16 -6.65 -2.86
CA ASP A 185 -1.45 -7.12 -2.37
C ASP A 185 -1.76 -6.60 -0.96
N VAL A 186 -0.76 -6.51 -0.07
CA VAL A 186 -0.94 -5.87 1.24
C VAL A 186 -1.31 -4.40 1.06
N LEU A 187 -0.59 -3.64 0.25
CA LEU A 187 -0.91 -2.23 -0.02
C LEU A 187 -2.33 -2.09 -0.59
N ARG A 188 -2.69 -2.92 -1.57
CA ARG A 188 -4.02 -2.88 -2.20
C ARG A 188 -5.16 -3.19 -1.23
N THR A 189 -4.95 -4.11 -0.28
CA THR A 189 -5.99 -4.55 0.67
C THR A 189 -6.12 -3.62 1.88
N HIS A 190 -5.09 -2.84 2.19
CA HIS A 190 -5.08 -1.89 3.31
C HIS A 190 -5.28 -0.44 2.85
N GLU A 191 -5.16 -0.16 1.55
CA GLU A 191 -5.56 1.13 0.98
C GLU A 191 -7.07 1.29 1.06
N ILE A 192 -7.50 2.46 1.53
CA ILE A 192 -8.89 2.81 1.75
C ILE A 192 -9.26 4.03 0.88
N PRO A 193 -10.56 4.25 0.57
CA PRO A 193 -10.97 5.37 -0.25
C PRO A 193 -10.45 6.71 0.27
N GLY A 194 -9.83 7.48 -0.63
CA GLY A 194 -9.27 8.79 -0.31
C GLY A 194 -7.88 8.78 0.30
N GLN A 195 -7.26 7.61 0.46
CA GLN A 195 -5.90 7.47 0.95
C GLN A 195 -5.08 6.63 -0.03
N LYS A 196 -3.81 6.99 -0.24
CA LYS A 196 -2.87 6.22 -1.07
C LYS A 196 -1.76 5.70 -0.19
N LEU A 197 -1.55 4.38 -0.21
CA LEU A 197 -0.44 3.76 0.51
C LEU A 197 0.71 3.49 -0.45
N MET A 198 1.91 3.90 -0.06
CA MET A 198 3.12 3.71 -0.87
C MET A 198 4.30 3.33 0.02
N LEU A 199 5.11 2.39 -0.44
CA LEU A 199 6.45 2.19 0.10
C LEU A 199 7.40 3.16 -0.61
N VAL A 200 8.12 3.94 0.18
CA VAL A 200 9.24 4.76 -0.27
C VAL A 200 10.53 4.27 0.35
N LYS A 201 11.64 4.59 -0.31
CA LYS A 201 12.96 4.27 0.20
C LYS A 201 13.31 5.19 1.38
N ARG A 202 13.74 4.64 2.52
CA ARG A 202 14.10 5.41 3.70
C ARG A 202 15.36 6.26 3.46
N SER A 203 16.31 5.75 2.69
CA SER A 203 17.52 6.49 2.32
C SER A 203 17.29 7.55 1.24
N ASP A 204 16.23 7.43 0.44
CA ASP A 204 15.78 8.42 -0.55
C ASP A 204 14.24 8.54 -0.47
N PRO A 205 13.71 9.34 0.48
CA PRO A 205 12.28 9.39 0.76
C PRO A 205 11.40 9.87 -0.42
N MET A 206 12.00 10.36 -1.49
CA MET A 206 11.31 10.73 -2.73
C MET A 206 11.08 9.53 -3.64
N LEU A 207 11.90 8.49 -3.54
CA LEU A 207 11.84 7.33 -4.41
C LEU A 207 10.71 6.39 -3.96
N ILE A 208 9.71 6.23 -4.83
CA ILE A 208 8.64 5.25 -4.66
C ILE A 208 9.21 3.90 -5.04
N GLU A 209 9.04 2.93 -4.15
CA GLU A 209 9.43 1.55 -4.36
C GLU A 209 8.27 0.71 -4.86
N VAL A 210 7.12 0.81 -4.18
CA VAL A 210 5.93 0.00 -4.45
C VAL A 210 4.68 0.82 -4.12
N ASN A 211 3.63 0.70 -4.92
CA ASN A 211 2.28 1.12 -4.56
C ASN A 211 1.28 -0.01 -4.87
N ARG A 212 -0.02 0.23 -4.71
CA ARG A 212 -1.06 -0.77 -5.00
C ARG A 212 -1.12 -1.29 -6.45
N LEU A 213 -0.48 -0.61 -7.40
CA LEU A 213 -0.40 -1.03 -8.81
C LEU A 213 0.81 -1.95 -9.07
N GLY A 214 1.82 -1.90 -8.22
CA GLY A 214 3.04 -2.69 -8.33
C GLY A 214 4.30 -1.87 -8.03
N ALA A 215 5.41 -2.34 -8.61
CA ALA A 215 6.70 -1.70 -8.50
C ALA A 215 6.85 -0.52 -9.47
N ARG A 216 8.08 0.00 -9.56
CA ARG A 216 8.39 1.22 -10.31
C ARG A 216 8.08 1.14 -11.82
N ASP A 217 8.06 -0.04 -12.43
CA ASP A 217 7.66 -0.25 -13.84
C ASP A 217 6.15 -0.11 -14.09
N LYS A 218 5.33 -0.27 -13.04
CA LYS A 218 3.87 -0.14 -13.12
C LYS A 218 3.37 1.26 -12.77
N LEU A 219 4.27 2.16 -12.40
CA LEU A 219 3.95 3.55 -12.10
C LEU A 219 3.74 4.29 -13.42
N ALA A 220 2.60 4.97 -13.56
CA ALA A 220 2.21 5.67 -14.78
C ALA A 220 3.09 6.90 -15.10
N SER A 221 3.87 7.37 -14.14
CA SER A 221 4.80 8.49 -14.30
C SER A 221 6.16 8.01 -14.81
N HIS A 222 6.76 8.79 -15.72
CA HIS A 222 8.11 8.53 -16.25
C HIS A 222 9.20 8.56 -15.16
N GLU A 223 8.87 9.09 -13.97
CA GLU A 223 9.73 9.06 -12.79
C GLU A 223 8.98 8.38 -11.62
N PRO A 224 9.55 7.34 -11.00
CA PRO A 224 8.97 6.66 -9.84
C PRO A 224 9.23 7.46 -8.56
N ARG A 225 8.86 8.74 -8.55
CA ARG A 225 9.14 9.68 -7.46
C ARG A 225 7.88 10.38 -7.01
N LEU A 226 7.81 10.65 -5.70
CA LEU A 226 6.81 11.53 -5.13
C LEU A 226 6.99 12.94 -5.69
N SER A 227 5.88 13.63 -5.95
CA SER A 227 5.92 15.08 -6.14
C SER A 227 6.28 15.79 -4.83
N VAL A 228 6.69 17.05 -4.93
CA VAL A 228 6.99 17.87 -3.73
C VAL A 228 5.73 18.08 -2.90
N GLU A 229 4.58 18.21 -3.55
CA GLU A 229 3.27 18.35 -2.93
C GLU A 229 2.88 17.08 -2.18
N GLU A 230 3.05 15.91 -2.81
CA GLU A 230 2.82 14.62 -2.19
C GLU A 230 3.70 14.45 -0.95
N GLN A 231 5.01 14.71 -1.08
CA GLN A 231 5.95 14.60 0.03
C GLN A 231 5.55 15.49 1.22
N ARG A 232 5.14 16.74 0.97
CA ARG A 232 4.69 17.68 2.01
C ARG A 232 3.37 17.28 2.66
N SER A 233 2.55 16.49 1.97
CA SER A 233 1.24 16.04 2.46
C SER A 233 1.32 14.80 3.35
N ILE A 234 2.46 14.11 3.40
CA ILE A 234 2.69 12.96 4.27
C ILE A 234 2.64 13.43 5.73
N ARG A 235 1.61 12.99 6.45
CA ARG A 235 1.44 13.23 7.89
C ARG A 235 1.67 11.99 8.74
N VAL A 236 1.35 10.83 8.16
CA VAL A 236 1.43 9.53 8.82
C VAL A 236 2.35 8.63 8.01
N TYR A 237 3.33 8.04 8.70
CA TYR A 237 4.27 7.10 8.12
C TYR A 237 4.79 6.12 9.17
N GLU A 238 5.26 4.96 8.72
CA GLU A 238 5.90 3.97 9.58
C GLU A 238 7.12 3.38 8.86
N ASN A 239 8.25 3.26 9.56
CA ASN A 239 9.43 2.56 9.01
C ASN A 239 9.25 1.06 9.21
N ILE A 240 9.51 0.26 8.18
CA ILE A 240 9.41 -1.19 8.29
C ILE A 240 10.73 -1.73 8.85
N PRO A 241 10.72 -2.47 9.99
CA PRO A 241 11.94 -3.01 10.58
C PRO A 241 12.73 -3.88 9.61
N ASP A 242 14.06 -3.86 9.73
CA ASP A 242 15.00 -4.67 8.92
C ASP A 242 14.93 -4.41 7.40
N THR A 243 14.37 -3.28 7.00
CA THR A 243 14.29 -2.85 5.60
C THR A 243 14.84 -1.44 5.39
N ASP A 244 15.00 -1.05 4.13
CA ASP A 244 15.12 0.36 3.73
C ASP A 244 13.78 0.97 3.33
N TRP A 245 12.66 0.44 3.81
CA TRP A 245 11.33 0.92 3.46
C TRP A 245 10.71 1.77 4.56
N ARG A 246 9.99 2.78 4.10
CA ARG A 246 9.02 3.54 4.87
C ARG A 246 7.69 3.45 4.16
N LEU A 247 6.67 2.99 4.88
CA LEU A 247 5.30 3.09 4.41
C LEU A 247 4.77 4.48 4.70
N VAL A 248 4.23 5.14 3.68
CA VAL A 248 3.64 6.46 3.80
C VAL A 248 2.18 6.42 3.37
N ASN A 249 1.38 7.28 3.98
CA ASN A 249 0.02 7.54 3.57
C ASN A 249 -0.10 8.95 3.01
N ILE A 250 -0.66 9.05 1.80
CA ILE A 250 -0.86 10.30 1.08
C ILE A 250 -2.36 10.50 0.87
N PRO A 251 -2.95 11.56 1.45
CA PRO A 251 -4.35 11.88 1.24
C PRO A 251 -4.65 12.25 -0.21
N ASP A 252 -5.72 11.69 -0.77
CA ASP A 252 -6.24 12.10 -2.06
C ASP A 252 -7.10 13.36 -1.91
N THR A 253 -6.50 14.52 -2.21
CA THR A 253 -7.20 15.82 -2.07
C THR A 253 -8.41 15.96 -2.98
N ASP A 254 -8.46 15.24 -4.09
CA ASP A 254 -9.59 15.30 -5.00
C ASP A 254 -10.73 14.45 -4.47
N PHE A 255 -10.44 13.29 -3.87
CA PHE A 255 -11.44 12.51 -3.15
C PHE A 255 -12.12 13.33 -2.06
N GLU A 256 -11.38 14.06 -1.23
CA GLU A 256 -11.95 14.92 -0.19
C GLU A 256 -12.86 16.00 -0.80
N LYS A 257 -12.39 16.73 -1.83
CA LYS A 257 -13.19 17.76 -2.50
C LYS A 257 -14.48 17.17 -3.09
N HIS A 258 -14.39 16.00 -3.72
CA HIS A 258 -15.53 15.32 -4.30
C HIS A 258 -16.54 14.86 -3.23
N TYR A 259 -16.05 14.34 -2.11
CA TYR A 259 -16.88 13.95 -0.97
C TYR A 259 -17.64 15.15 -0.39
N LEU A 260 -16.94 16.26 -0.12
CA LEU A 260 -17.58 17.48 0.42
C LEU A 260 -18.58 18.08 -0.57
N ARG A 261 -18.24 18.15 -1.86
CA ARG A 261 -19.16 18.63 -2.90
C ARG A 261 -20.42 17.78 -2.98
N ARG A 262 -20.27 16.46 -2.84
CA ARG A 262 -21.39 15.52 -2.84
C ARG A 262 -22.33 15.76 -1.66
N LEU A 263 -21.79 15.95 -0.45
CA LEU A 263 -22.61 16.27 0.74
C LEU A 263 -23.45 17.54 0.52
N TRP A 264 -22.85 18.61 -0.01
CA TRP A 264 -23.58 19.85 -0.30
C TRP A 264 -24.62 19.67 -1.41
N LYS A 265 -24.31 18.89 -2.44
CA LYS A 265 -25.27 18.55 -3.50
C LYS A 265 -26.46 17.77 -2.95
N GLU A 266 -26.23 16.80 -2.08
CA GLU A 266 -27.27 16.01 -1.41
C GLU A 266 -28.18 16.91 -0.55
N ALA A 267 -27.59 17.82 0.25
CA ALA A 267 -28.35 18.78 1.03
C ALA A 267 -29.23 19.70 0.16
N ALA A 268 -28.67 20.23 -0.94
CA ALA A 268 -29.40 21.10 -1.86
C ALA A 268 -30.57 20.36 -2.55
N ILE A 269 -30.39 19.10 -2.92
CA ILE A 269 -31.44 18.26 -3.50
C ILE A 269 -32.58 18.05 -2.49
N ILE A 270 -32.28 17.74 -1.23
CA ILE A 270 -33.30 17.54 -0.20
C ILE A 270 -34.10 18.83 0.03
N VAL A 271 -33.43 19.98 0.18
CA VAL A 271 -34.12 21.28 0.33
C VAL A 271 -35.02 21.57 -0.89
N SER A 272 -34.54 21.27 -2.10
CA SER A 272 -35.33 21.48 -3.33
C SER A 272 -36.58 20.60 -3.36
N ILE A 273 -36.47 19.32 -2.98
CA ILE A 273 -37.60 18.39 -2.91
C ILE A 273 -38.63 18.85 -1.87
N VAL A 274 -38.17 19.20 -0.66
CA VAL A 274 -39.05 19.69 0.42
C VAL A 274 -39.77 20.98 0.00
N THR A 275 -39.04 21.91 -0.62
CA THR A 275 -39.61 23.17 -1.13
C THR A 275 -40.67 22.89 -2.20
N LEU A 276 -40.37 22.03 -3.17
CA LEU A 276 -41.31 21.68 -4.23
C LEU A 276 -42.57 20.99 -3.67
N ALA A 277 -42.41 20.05 -2.74
CA ALA A 277 -43.53 19.36 -2.10
C ALA A 277 -44.44 20.34 -1.34
N LEU A 278 -43.86 21.29 -0.61
CA LEU A 278 -44.64 22.30 0.11
C LEU A 278 -45.35 23.28 -0.84
N LEU A 279 -44.71 23.70 -1.93
CA LEU A 279 -45.36 24.53 -2.95
C LEU A 279 -46.56 23.80 -3.59
N LEU A 280 -46.43 22.51 -3.88
CA LEU A 280 -47.54 21.69 -4.37
C LEU A 280 -48.68 21.58 -3.35
N LEU A 281 -48.37 21.36 -2.06
CA LEU A 281 -49.37 21.30 -1.00
C LEU A 281 -50.11 22.64 -0.81
N ILE A 282 -49.39 23.76 -0.84
CA ILE A 282 -49.99 25.10 -0.79
C ILE A 282 -50.92 25.31 -2.00
N PHE A 283 -50.46 24.95 -3.20
CA PHE A 283 -51.25 25.09 -4.43
C PHE A 283 -52.56 24.29 -4.36
N VAL A 284 -52.51 23.03 -3.93
CA VAL A 284 -53.70 22.19 -3.76
C VAL A 284 -54.63 22.76 -2.70
N SER A 285 -54.08 23.20 -1.55
CA SER A 285 -54.87 23.76 -0.45
C SER A 285 -55.59 25.04 -0.87
N VAL A 286 -54.90 25.96 -1.55
CA VAL A 286 -55.49 27.21 -2.06
C VAL A 286 -56.61 26.91 -3.07
N ARG A 287 -56.41 25.95 -3.97
CA ARG A 287 -57.47 25.54 -4.91
C ARG A 287 -58.69 24.95 -4.21
N TYR A 288 -58.48 24.11 -3.22
CA TYR A 288 -59.57 23.48 -2.46
C TYR A 288 -60.43 24.52 -1.75
N PHE A 289 -59.81 25.46 -1.02
CA PHE A 289 -60.54 26.54 -0.32
C PHE A 289 -61.28 27.48 -1.27
N ASN A 290 -60.69 27.83 -2.41
CA ASN A 290 -61.37 28.70 -3.39
C ASN A 290 -62.55 27.98 -4.11
N GLY A 291 -62.55 26.64 -4.15
CA GLY A 291 -63.62 25.85 -4.77
C GLY A 291 -64.86 25.68 -3.88
N THR A 292 -64.69 25.71 -2.56
CA THR A 292 -65.78 25.57 -1.58
C THR A 292 -66.57 26.87 -1.37
N ASP A 293 -66.01 28.04 -1.66
CA ASP A 293 -66.70 29.34 -1.50
C ASP A 293 -67.65 29.67 -2.67
N ASN A 294 -67.66 28.86 -3.74
CA ASN A 294 -68.50 29.04 -4.93
C ASN A 294 -69.70 28.06 -5.00
N GLN A 295 -70.03 27.39 -3.90
CA GLN A 295 -71.23 26.56 -3.72
C GLN A 295 -72.10 27.13 -2.61
#